data_AF-D5GSS4-F1
#
_entry.id   AF-D5GSS4-F1
#
_cell.length_a   1.000
_cell.length_b   1.000
_cell.length_c   1.000
_cell.angle_alpha   90.00
_cell.angle_beta   90.00
_cell.angle_gamma   90.00
#
_symmetry.space_group_name_H-M   'P 1'
#
loop_
_entity.id
_entity.type
_entity.pdbx_description
1 polymer ?
#
loop_
_entity_poly.entity_id
_entity_poly.type
_entity_poly.pdbx_seq_one_letter_code
_entity_poly.pdbx_strand_id
1 'polypeptide(L)'
;MAWSMSFWPFGIDEQKVYNEDLKISFTDDNSEVTSIYAKTTEAERKKELQDRVTNKVDDFLKAAKKLQPNTEPKEEDKKTSFNTAKTALAEIDKNQKSLKEHADDFFAPTKETASKATLKAEIKAIIDN
;
A
#
# COMPACT_ATOMS: atom_id res chain seq x y z
N MET A 1 9.85 8.53 1.36
CA MET A 1 10.53 7.27 1.72
C MET A 1 9.87 6.19 0.90
N ALA A 2 10.62 5.49 0.05
CA ALA A 2 10.06 4.41 -0.75
C ALA A 2 10.03 3.16 0.12
N TRP A 3 8.89 2.50 0.19
CA TRP A 3 8.79 1.18 0.80
C TRP A 3 9.85 0.28 0.20
N SER A 4 10.55 -0.48 1.04
CA SER A 4 11.49 -1.49 0.58
C SER A 4 11.36 -2.71 1.49
N MET A 5 10.67 -3.74 1.00
CA MET A 5 10.63 -5.01 1.73
C MET A 5 11.92 -5.78 1.46
N SER A 6 12.76 -5.88 2.49
CA SER A 6 13.94 -6.73 2.49
C SER A 6 13.51 -8.16 2.81
N PHE A 7 13.76 -9.12 1.92
CA PHE A 7 13.36 -10.51 2.17
C PHE A 7 14.45 -11.50 1.78
N TRP A 8 14.57 -12.62 2.48
CA TRP A 8 15.46 -13.71 2.06
C TRP A 8 14.67 -14.66 1.14
N PRO A 9 14.91 -14.72 -0.18
CA PRO A 9 14.30 -15.75 -1.00
C PRO A 9 14.75 -17.13 -0.55
N PHE A 10 13.79 -18.03 -0.31
CA PHE A 10 14.08 -19.36 0.21
C PHE A 10 14.54 -20.30 -0.91
N GLY A 11 15.75 -20.85 -0.76
CA GLY A 11 16.41 -21.73 -1.73
C GLY A 11 17.77 -21.21 -2.25
N ILE A 12 18.22 -20.04 -1.78
CA ILE A 12 19.50 -19.42 -2.11
C ILE A 12 20.11 -18.88 -0.81
N ASP A 13 21.42 -19.06 -0.61
CA ASP A 13 22.18 -18.61 0.58
C ASP A 13 22.35 -17.08 0.69
N GLU A 14 21.54 -16.30 -0.05
CA GLU A 14 21.66 -14.84 -0.12
C GLU A 14 20.33 -14.12 0.11
N GLN A 15 20.36 -13.12 0.98
CA GLN A 15 19.31 -12.12 1.16
C GLN A 15 19.09 -11.35 -0.15
N LYS A 16 17.98 -11.58 -0.87
CA LYS A 16 17.58 -10.66 -1.95
C LYS A 16 16.76 -9.53 -1.38
N VAL A 17 17.41 -8.41 -1.15
CA VAL A 17 16.72 -7.17 -0.86
C VAL A 17 15.98 -6.71 -2.13
N TYR A 18 14.66 -6.87 -2.18
CA TYR A 18 13.80 -6.47 -3.31
C TYR A 18 13.53 -4.96 -3.25
N ASN A 19 14.58 -4.16 -3.24
CA ASN A 19 14.47 -2.72 -3.10
C ASN A 19 13.77 -2.08 -4.29
N GLU A 20 13.96 -2.56 -5.52
CA GLU A 20 13.45 -1.87 -6.71
C GLU A 20 12.06 -2.36 -7.16
N ASP A 21 11.77 -3.66 -7.01
CA ASP A 21 10.49 -4.26 -7.43
C ASP A 21 9.36 -4.05 -6.42
N LEU A 22 9.70 -3.74 -5.17
CA LEU A 22 8.74 -3.54 -4.07
C LEU A 22 8.84 -2.11 -3.56
N LYS A 23 8.45 -1.13 -4.39
CA LYS A 23 8.27 0.27 -3.98
C LYS A 23 6.82 0.70 -4.19
N ILE A 24 6.17 1.09 -3.10
CA ILE A 24 4.93 1.87 -3.20
C ILE A 24 5.31 3.30 -3.63
N SER A 25 4.67 3.80 -4.70
CA SER A 25 5.05 5.04 -5.40
C SER A 25 4.19 6.26 -5.06
N PHE A 26 3.60 6.30 -3.85
CA PHE A 26 2.99 7.53 -3.36
C PHE A 26 4.08 8.58 -3.09
N THR A 27 3.93 9.80 -3.60
CA THR A 27 4.91 10.88 -3.38
C THR A 27 4.82 11.41 -1.95
N ASP A 28 3.65 11.92 -1.58
CA ASP A 28 3.27 12.32 -0.22
C ASP A 28 1.74 12.37 -0.11
N ASP A 29 1.23 12.25 1.12
CA ASP A 29 -0.20 12.20 1.41
C ASP A 29 -0.97 13.46 0.94
N ASN A 30 -0.37 14.65 1.02
CA ASN A 30 -1.04 15.88 0.60
C ASN A 30 -1.15 16.02 -0.92
N SER A 31 -0.08 15.76 -1.65
CA SER A 31 -0.09 15.87 -3.12
C SER A 31 -1.05 14.85 -3.76
N GLU A 32 -1.08 13.63 -3.22
CA GLU A 32 -1.96 12.56 -3.69
C GLU A 32 -3.43 12.93 -3.50
N VAL A 33 -3.84 13.37 -2.30
CA VAL A 33 -5.21 13.80 -2.01
C VAL A 33 -5.59 15.03 -2.84
N THR A 34 -4.68 16.01 -2.97
CA THR A 34 -4.93 17.21 -3.77
C THR A 34 -5.19 16.85 -5.23
N SER A 35 -4.43 15.90 -5.77
CA SER A 35 -4.58 15.46 -7.15
C SER A 35 -5.89 14.69 -7.38
N ILE A 36 -6.34 13.88 -6.41
CA ILE A 36 -7.66 13.22 -6.48
C ILE A 36 -8.79 14.26 -6.49
N TYR A 37 -8.74 15.26 -5.60
CA TYR A 37 -9.79 16.27 -5.50
C TYR A 37 -9.70 17.39 -6.54
N ALA A 38 -8.64 17.45 -7.34
CA ALA A 38 -8.59 18.30 -8.52
C ALA A 38 -9.61 17.88 -9.59
N LYS A 39 -10.13 16.65 -9.52
CA LYS A 39 -11.21 16.18 -10.40
C LYS A 39 -12.54 16.83 -10.04
N THR A 40 -13.32 17.12 -11.08
CA THR A 40 -14.51 17.96 -11.00
C THR A 40 -15.71 17.19 -10.45
N THR A 41 -15.85 15.90 -10.80
CA THR A 41 -16.98 15.08 -10.39
C THR A 41 -16.59 14.01 -9.36
N GLU A 42 -17.57 13.57 -8.57
CA GLU A 42 -17.40 12.47 -7.59
C GLU A 42 -16.96 11.16 -8.27
N ALA A 43 -17.54 10.85 -9.42
CA ALA A 43 -17.22 9.65 -10.19
C ALA A 43 -15.75 9.67 -10.67
N GLU A 44 -15.26 10.82 -11.12
CA GLU A 44 -13.86 10.98 -11.51
C GLU A 44 -12.91 10.88 -10.32
N ARG A 45 -13.28 11.44 -9.15
CA ARG A 45 -12.49 11.31 -7.92
C ARG A 45 -12.38 9.85 -7.48
N LYS A 46 -13.50 9.11 -7.51
CA LYS A 46 -13.56 7.68 -7.21
C LYS A 46 -12.70 6.86 -8.17
N LYS A 47 -12.81 7.14 -9.47
CA LYS A 47 -12.00 6.47 -10.50
C LYS A 47 -10.52 6.77 -10.34
N GLU A 48 -10.15 8.02 -10.13
CA GLU A 48 -8.75 8.43 -9.93
C GLU A 48 -8.14 7.77 -8.69
N LEU A 49 -8.89 7.66 -7.59
CA LEU A 49 -8.44 6.91 -6.41
C LEU A 49 -8.25 5.43 -6.75
N GLN A 50 -9.21 4.80 -7.42
CA GLN A 50 -9.10 3.39 -7.83
C GLN A 50 -7.87 3.14 -8.72
N ASP A 51 -7.67 3.99 -9.74
CA ASP A 51 -6.53 3.90 -10.66
C ASP A 51 -5.20 4.05 -9.90
N ARG A 52 -5.12 4.94 -8.90
CA ARG A 52 -3.94 5.08 -8.04
C ARG A 52 -3.69 3.84 -7.20
N VAL A 53 -4.72 3.31 -6.54
CA VAL A 53 -4.53 2.10 -5.73
C VAL A 53 -4.10 0.92 -6.60
N THR A 54 -4.70 0.76 -7.78
CA THR A 54 -4.30 -0.31 -8.71
C THR A 54 -2.87 -0.14 -9.22
N ASN A 55 -2.49 1.06 -9.68
CA ASN A 55 -1.17 1.27 -10.25
C ASN A 55 -0.04 1.34 -9.21
N LYS A 56 -0.34 1.79 -7.98
CA LYS A 56 0.68 2.05 -6.95
C LYS A 56 0.75 1.01 -5.84
N VAL A 57 -0.33 0.26 -5.61
CA VAL A 57 -0.44 -0.69 -4.48
C VAL A 57 -0.71 -2.12 -4.94
N ASP A 58 -1.57 -2.35 -5.93
CA ASP A 58 -1.92 -3.73 -6.34
C ASP A 58 -0.70 -4.47 -6.92
N ASP A 59 0.13 -3.80 -7.71
CA ASP A 59 1.31 -4.42 -8.31
C ASP A 59 2.39 -4.73 -7.27
N PHE A 60 2.57 -3.85 -6.28
CA PHE A 60 3.39 -4.10 -5.11
C PHE A 60 2.89 -5.35 -4.36
N LEU A 61 1.60 -5.41 -4.04
CA LEU A 61 1.02 -6.54 -3.28
C LEU A 61 1.14 -7.85 -4.05
N LYS A 62 0.95 -7.84 -5.38
CA LYS A 62 1.14 -9.01 -6.23
C LYS A 62 2.60 -9.47 -6.23
N ALA A 63 3.55 -8.55 -6.36
CA ALA A 63 4.98 -8.86 -6.32
C ALA A 63 5.37 -9.40 -4.93
N ALA A 64 4.96 -8.75 -3.85
CA ALA A 64 5.28 -9.16 -2.49
C ALA A 64 4.68 -10.53 -2.13
N LYS A 65 3.43 -10.82 -2.53
CA LYS A 65 2.80 -12.14 -2.34
C LYS A 65 3.53 -13.26 -3.07
N LYS A 66 4.14 -13.01 -4.23
CA LYS A 66 4.96 -14.01 -4.94
C LYS A 66 6.29 -14.29 -4.25
N LEU A 67 6.80 -13.31 -3.51
CA LEU A 67 8.12 -13.36 -2.87
C LEU A 67 8.05 -13.93 -1.45
N GLN A 68 6.91 -13.82 -0.78
CA GLN A 68 6.71 -14.41 0.53
C GLN A 68 6.56 -15.95 0.43
N PRO A 69 7.36 -16.74 1.16
CA PRO A 69 7.28 -18.19 1.17
C PRO A 69 6.01 -18.60 1.89
N ASN A 70 5.41 -19.69 1.41
CA ASN A 70 4.20 -20.26 2.01
C ASN A 70 4.50 -21.04 3.31
N THR A 71 5.75 -21.09 3.75
CA THR A 71 6.20 -21.85 4.91
C THR A 71 7.18 -21.04 5.73
N GLU A 72 6.99 -21.02 7.05
CA GLU A 72 7.86 -20.32 7.99
C GLU A 72 9.27 -20.93 8.00
N PRO A 73 10.33 -20.11 8.04
CA PRO A 73 11.71 -20.58 8.15
C PRO A 73 11.96 -21.35 9.45
N LYS A 74 12.95 -22.25 9.47
CA LYS A 74 13.29 -22.99 10.70
C LYS A 74 14.29 -22.21 11.57
N GLU A 75 15.17 -21.44 10.94
CA GLU A 75 16.20 -20.63 11.60
C GLU A 75 15.59 -19.39 12.26
N GLU A 76 15.84 -19.17 13.56
CA GLU A 76 15.22 -18.10 14.34
C GLU A 76 15.50 -16.69 13.79
N ASP A 77 16.73 -16.42 13.35
CA ASP A 77 17.10 -15.11 12.78
C ASP A 77 16.31 -14.80 11.49
N LYS A 78 15.95 -15.84 10.72
CA LYS A 78 15.13 -15.73 9.51
C LYS A 78 13.64 -15.64 9.84
N LYS A 79 13.18 -16.22 10.94
CA LYS A 79 11.78 -16.14 11.40
C LYS A 79 11.37 -14.72 11.75
N THR A 80 12.22 -13.96 12.45
CA THR A 80 11.91 -12.57 12.81
C THR A 80 11.69 -11.73 11.56
N SER A 81 12.62 -11.80 10.60
CA SER A 81 12.51 -11.09 9.32
C SER A 81 11.28 -11.53 8.51
N PHE A 82 10.97 -12.83 8.50
CA PHE A 82 9.78 -13.37 7.85
C PHE A 82 8.48 -12.86 8.48
N ASN A 83 8.39 -12.87 9.80
CA ASN A 83 7.21 -12.40 10.52
C ASN A 83 7.02 -10.88 10.36
N THR A 84 8.09 -10.09 10.40
CA THR A 84 8.01 -8.65 10.11
C THR A 84 7.48 -8.40 8.69
N ALA A 85 8.03 -9.08 7.67
CA ALA A 85 7.57 -8.94 6.29
C ALA A 85 6.11 -9.37 6.11
N LYS A 86 5.71 -10.48 6.74
CA LYS A 86 4.33 -10.99 6.72
C LYS A 86 3.35 -10.01 7.35
N THR A 87 3.70 -9.43 8.50
CA THR A 87 2.86 -8.43 9.19
C THR A 87 2.73 -7.17 8.36
N ALA A 88 3.84 -6.63 7.85
CA ALA A 88 3.82 -5.45 6.99
C ALA A 88 2.94 -5.68 5.74
N LEU A 89 3.06 -6.83 5.07
CA LEU A 89 2.22 -7.15 3.91
C LEU A 89 0.73 -7.21 4.26
N ALA A 90 0.39 -7.81 5.40
CA ALA A 90 -0.99 -7.90 5.87
C ALA A 90 -1.58 -6.51 6.18
N GLU A 91 -0.79 -5.61 6.75
CA GLU A 91 -1.20 -4.23 7.02
C GLU A 91 -1.39 -3.42 5.74
N ILE A 92 -0.52 -3.57 4.74
CA ILE A 92 -0.73 -2.94 3.42
C ILE A 92 -2.01 -3.44 2.76
N ASP A 93 -2.23 -4.76 2.74
CA ASP A 93 -3.43 -5.37 2.14
C ASP A 93 -4.70 -4.85 2.82
N LYS A 94 -4.65 -4.68 4.15
CA LYS A 94 -5.74 -4.04 4.91
C LYS A 94 -5.93 -2.58 4.53
N ASN A 95 -4.87 -1.78 4.53
CA ASN A 95 -4.96 -0.34 4.23
C ASN A 95 -5.39 -0.08 2.78
N GLN A 96 -4.96 -0.93 1.84
CA GLN A 96 -5.40 -0.92 0.44
C GLN A 96 -6.91 -1.16 0.32
N LYS A 97 -7.47 -2.12 1.08
CA LYS A 97 -8.92 -2.36 1.10
C LYS A 97 -9.67 -1.13 1.63
N SER A 98 -9.19 -0.51 2.70
CA SER A 98 -9.79 0.72 3.23
C SER A 98 -9.82 1.85 2.20
N LEU A 99 -8.76 2.02 1.39
CA LEU A 99 -8.73 3.00 0.29
C LEU A 99 -9.71 2.70 -0.86
N LYS A 100 -10.14 1.45 -1.04
CA LYS A 100 -11.08 1.07 -2.11
C LYS A 100 -12.54 1.10 -1.64
N GLU A 101 -12.76 0.91 -0.34
CA GLU A 101 -14.07 0.74 0.26
C GLU A 101 -14.47 1.99 1.04
N HIS A 102 -15.26 2.84 0.38
CA HIS A 102 -15.87 4.02 1.00
C HIS A 102 -17.37 4.02 0.78
N ALA A 103 -18.10 4.72 1.66
CA ALA A 103 -19.53 4.96 1.49
C ALA A 103 -19.81 5.70 0.16
N ASP A 104 -20.98 5.50 -0.43
CA ASP A 104 -21.31 6.08 -1.74
C ASP A 104 -21.25 7.61 -1.76
N ASP A 105 -21.56 8.25 -0.64
CA ASP A 105 -21.52 9.70 -0.48
C ASP A 105 -20.14 10.23 -0.02
N PHE A 106 -19.10 9.39 0.01
CA PHE A 106 -17.77 9.77 0.49
C PHE A 106 -17.17 10.93 -0.32
N PHE A 107 -17.36 10.94 -1.64
CA PHE A 107 -16.83 12.02 -2.49
C PHE A 107 -17.76 13.24 -2.57
N ALA A 108 -18.88 13.23 -1.84
CA ALA A 108 -19.86 14.31 -1.86
C ALA A 108 -19.24 15.65 -1.43
N PRO A 109 -19.65 16.79 -2.04
CA PRO A 109 -19.16 18.11 -1.68
C PRO A 109 -19.30 18.43 -0.19
N THR A 110 -20.37 17.97 0.44
CA THR A 110 -20.65 18.17 1.88
C THR A 110 -19.68 17.42 2.79
N LYS A 111 -19.02 16.38 2.29
CA LYS A 111 -18.05 15.56 3.04
C LYS A 111 -16.60 15.84 2.68
N GLU A 112 -16.34 16.70 1.69
CA GLU A 112 -15.00 16.91 1.12
C GLU A 112 -13.91 17.10 2.18
N THR A 113 -14.13 17.94 3.19
CA THR A 113 -13.14 18.16 4.27
C THR A 113 -12.85 16.88 5.07
N ALA A 114 -13.89 16.14 5.45
CA ALA A 114 -13.74 14.89 6.20
C ALA A 114 -13.09 13.81 5.33
N SER A 115 -13.54 13.66 4.09
CA SER A 115 -13.05 12.66 3.15
C SER A 115 -11.60 12.90 2.72
N LYS A 116 -11.18 14.17 2.56
CA LYS A 116 -9.76 14.53 2.38
C LYS A 116 -8.92 14.12 3.59
N ALA A 117 -9.40 14.36 4.81
CA ALA A 117 -8.68 13.98 6.02
C ALA A 117 -8.55 12.45 6.16
N THR A 118 -9.61 11.70 5.86
CA THR A 118 -9.60 10.24 5.83
C THR A 118 -8.62 9.70 4.80
N LEU A 119 -8.70 10.14 3.54
CA LEU A 119 -7.79 9.69 2.49
C LEU A 119 -6.33 10.02 2.81
N LYS A 120 -6.08 11.20 3.40
CA LYS A 120 -4.75 11.60 3.82
C LYS A 120 -4.19 10.63 4.87
N ALA A 121 -4.99 10.27 5.87
CA ALA A 121 -4.59 9.32 6.91
C ALA A 121 -4.35 7.91 6.35
N GLU A 122 -5.20 7.45 5.42
CA GLU A 122 -5.07 6.14 4.78
C GLU A 122 -3.84 6.05 3.88
N ILE A 123 -3.61 7.06 3.03
CA ILE A 123 -2.40 7.14 2.19
C ILE A 123 -1.16 7.24 3.08
N LYS A 124 -1.22 8.03 4.16
CA LYS A 124 -0.11 8.14 5.12
C LYS A 124 0.21 6.80 5.80
N ALA A 125 -0.80 6.03 6.22
CA ALA A 125 -0.59 4.70 6.80
C ALA A 125 0.06 3.72 5.81
N ILE A 126 -0.18 3.89 4.51
CA ILE A 126 0.50 3.14 3.44
C ILE A 126 1.87 3.72 3.10
N ILE A 127 2.21 4.95 3.50
CA ILE A 127 3.56 5.50 3.31
C ILE A 127 4.45 5.17 4.51
N ASP A 128 3.91 5.18 5.73
CA ASP A 128 4.65 5.09 6.99
C ASP A 128 4.98 3.65 7.44
N ASN A 129 4.23 2.64 6.97
CA ASN A 129 4.52 1.23 7.25
C ASN A 129 5.73 0.69 6.45
#